data_AF-A0A1B6K3M6-F1
#
_entry.id   AF-A0A1B6K3M6-F1
#
_cell.length_a   1.000
_cell.length_b   1.000
_cell.length_c   1.000
_cell.angle_alpha   90.00
_cell.angle_beta   90.00
_cell.angle_gamma   90.00
#
_symmetry.space_group_name_H-M   'P 1'
#
loop_
_entity.id
_entity.type
_entity.pdbx_description
1 polymer ?
#
loop_
_entity_poly.entity_id
_entity_poly.type
_entity_poly.pdbx_seq_one_letter_code
_entity_poly.pdbx_strand_id
1 'polypeptide(L)'
;QVPNMALTKNSVRLCTMRNCSDDPQFLDKQEGFLEYLNSTTLQWVPLCDSRFSEHNARVVCRQMGRESLNSWVSHGPRVEFHPNSLTRIWSWPEPVQCTGEEARLEDCEIRLNGQLYGKRHRCSWNSQFVFVRCGQ
;
A
#
# COMPACT_ATOMS: atom_id res chain seq x y z
N GLN A 1 -27.67 18.54 -1.87
CA GLN A 1 -26.28 19.06 -2.02
C GLN A 1 -25.36 17.89 -1.77
N VAL A 2 -24.76 17.36 -2.83
CA VAL A 2 -23.84 16.22 -2.75
C VAL A 2 -22.49 16.81 -2.29
N PRO A 3 -21.88 16.35 -1.19
CA PRO A 3 -20.57 16.85 -0.81
C PRO A 3 -19.62 16.56 -1.95
N ASN A 4 -18.88 17.60 -2.33
CA ASN A 4 -17.83 17.57 -3.31
C ASN A 4 -16.78 16.56 -2.84
N MET A 5 -16.90 15.29 -3.27
CA MET A 5 -15.80 14.32 -3.25
C MET A 5 -14.76 14.85 -4.24
N ALA A 6 -14.01 15.86 -3.82
CA ALA A 6 -12.69 16.08 -4.33
C ALA A 6 -12.04 14.69 -4.30
N LEU A 7 -11.74 14.16 -5.49
CA LEU A 7 -10.87 13.00 -5.64
C LEU A 7 -9.53 13.39 -5.01
N THR A 8 -9.43 13.23 -3.69
CA THR A 8 -8.14 13.08 -3.03
C THR A 8 -7.50 11.95 -3.79
N LYS A 9 -6.41 12.25 -4.48
CA LYS A 9 -5.68 11.29 -5.30
C LYS A 9 -5.13 10.23 -4.34
N ASN A 10 -5.93 9.21 -4.04
CA ASN A 10 -5.57 8.20 -3.07
C ASN A 10 -4.40 7.41 -3.67
N SER A 11 -3.19 7.69 -3.18
CA SER A 11 -1.98 7.01 -3.62
C SER A 11 -1.83 5.59 -3.05
N VAL A 12 -2.81 5.14 -2.26
CA VAL A 12 -2.86 3.80 -1.66
C VAL A 12 -4.23 3.15 -1.85
N ARG A 13 -4.26 1.81 -1.96
CA ARG A 13 -5.48 1.00 -1.91
C ARG A 13 -5.21 -0.37 -1.28
N LEU A 14 -6.29 -1.02 -0.83
CA LEU A 14 -6.26 -2.40 -0.33
C LEU A 14 -6.94 -3.32 -1.34
N CYS A 15 -6.27 -4.40 -1.74
CA CYS A 15 -6.79 -5.37 -2.69
C CYS A 15 -6.73 -6.80 -2.17
N THR A 16 -7.86 -7.51 -2.15
CA THR A 16 -7.95 -8.87 -1.59
C THR A 16 -7.84 -10.00 -2.62
N MET A 17 -7.89 -9.73 -3.94
CA MET A 17 -8.05 -10.74 -5.01
C MET A 17 -7.63 -10.17 -6.41
N ARG A 18 -8.07 -10.80 -7.52
CA ARG A 18 -7.89 -10.31 -8.90
C ARG A 18 -8.68 -9.04 -9.28
N ASN A 19 -9.69 -8.65 -8.49
CA ASN A 19 -10.56 -7.53 -8.85
C ASN A 19 -10.27 -6.31 -7.96
N CYS A 20 -9.07 -5.76 -8.11
CA CYS A 20 -8.68 -4.46 -7.56
C CYS A 20 -9.28 -3.32 -8.41
N SER A 21 -10.54 -3.45 -8.82
CA SER A 21 -11.18 -2.49 -9.71
C SER A 21 -11.68 -1.30 -8.88
N ASP A 22 -11.62 -0.09 -9.46
CA ASP A 22 -12.17 1.15 -8.88
C ASP A 22 -13.71 1.14 -8.81
N ASP A 23 -14.32 -0.04 -8.78
CA ASP A 23 -15.74 -0.22 -8.57
C ASP A 23 -16.07 0.25 -7.14
N PRO A 24 -16.98 1.22 -6.97
CA PRO A 24 -17.38 1.76 -5.68
C PRO A 24 -17.77 0.71 -4.64
N GLN A 25 -18.22 -0.47 -5.08
CA GLN A 25 -18.58 -1.58 -4.19
C GLN A 25 -17.36 -2.28 -3.55
N PHE A 26 -16.18 -2.17 -4.16
CA PHE A 26 -14.94 -2.77 -3.67
C PHE A 26 -14.01 -1.76 -2.99
N LEU A 27 -14.31 -0.47 -3.13
CA LEU A 27 -13.64 0.63 -2.43
C LEU A 27 -13.91 0.64 -0.92
N ASP A 28 -14.89 -0.13 -0.41
CA ASP A 28 -15.22 -0.18 1.02
C ASP A 28 -14.56 -1.35 1.81
N LYS A 29 -13.58 -2.04 1.20
CA LYS A 29 -12.86 -3.06 1.97
C LYS A 29 -11.96 -2.43 3.02
N GLN A 30 -12.18 -2.83 4.27
CA GLN A 30 -11.32 -2.46 5.39
C GLN A 30 -10.01 -3.24 5.41
N GLU A 31 -9.88 -4.28 4.59
CA GLU A 31 -8.67 -5.10 4.55
C GLU A 31 -8.26 -5.52 3.13
N GLY A 32 -6.97 -5.80 2.96
CA GLY A 32 -6.41 -6.31 1.72
C GLY A 32 -4.92 -6.09 1.61
N PHE A 33 -4.34 -6.61 0.52
CA PHE A 33 -2.96 -6.34 0.20
C PHE A 33 -2.77 -4.90 -0.27
N LEU A 34 -1.78 -4.23 0.28
CA LEU A 34 -1.47 -2.85 0.00
C LEU A 34 -0.86 -2.69 -1.39
N GLU A 35 -1.45 -1.78 -2.17
CA GLU A 35 -0.87 -1.29 -3.41
C GLU A 35 -0.72 0.23 -3.37
N TYR A 36 0.36 0.71 -3.97
CA TYR A 36 0.68 2.12 -4.10
C TYR A 36 0.53 2.56 -5.56
N LEU A 37 -0.09 3.71 -5.80
CA LEU A 37 -0.23 4.27 -7.14
C LEU A 37 1.07 4.99 -7.52
N ASN A 38 1.79 4.46 -8.50
CA ASN A 38 2.89 5.19 -9.11
C ASN A 38 2.33 6.38 -9.91
N SER A 39 2.59 7.60 -9.43
CA SER A 39 2.05 8.83 -10.03
C SER A 39 2.56 9.12 -11.45
N THR A 40 3.70 8.54 -11.83
CA THR A 40 4.31 8.74 -13.16
C THR A 40 3.78 7.73 -14.17
N THR A 41 3.72 6.44 -13.81
CA THR A 41 3.25 5.39 -14.71
C THR A 41 1.74 5.17 -14.64
N LEU A 42 1.06 5.74 -13.65
CA LEU A 42 -0.35 5.50 -13.33
C LEU A 42 -0.66 4.01 -13.11
N GLN A 43 0.32 3.26 -12.62
CA GLN A 43 0.18 1.83 -12.32
C GLN A 43 0.12 1.60 -10.82
N TRP A 44 -0.76 0.69 -10.42
CA TRP A 44 -0.81 0.17 -9.06
C TRP A 44 0.31 -0.84 -8.82
N VAL A 45 1.07 -0.61 -7.77
CA VAL A 45 2.28 -1.38 -7.43
C VAL A 45 2.08 -2.07 -6.09
N PRO A 46 2.13 -3.42 -6.04
CA PRO A 46 1.99 -4.15 -4.79
C PRO A 46 3.23 -3.96 -3.92
N LEU A 47 3.04 -3.67 -2.64
CA LEU A 47 4.14 -3.41 -1.72
C LEU A 47 4.56 -4.69 -1.00
N CYS A 48 5.87 -4.93 -0.99
CA CYS A 48 6.52 -5.87 -0.10
C CYS A 48 7.47 -5.07 0.78
N ASP A 49 7.31 -5.23 2.09
CA ASP A 49 8.23 -4.69 3.07
C ASP A 49 8.06 -5.52 4.34
N SER A 50 9.04 -6.37 4.65
CA SER A 50 9.02 -7.23 5.84
C SER A 50 9.03 -6.47 7.16
N ARG A 51 9.35 -5.17 7.14
CA ARG A 51 9.37 -4.30 8.32
C ARG A 51 8.24 -3.27 8.31
N PHE A 52 7.27 -3.41 7.40
CA PHE A 52 6.07 -2.57 7.42
C PHE A 52 5.37 -2.72 8.77
N SER A 53 5.19 -1.62 9.49
CA SER A 53 4.72 -1.62 10.87
C SER A 53 3.24 -1.23 11.01
N GLU A 54 2.68 -1.41 12.19
CA GLU A 54 1.33 -0.92 12.52
C GLU A 54 1.23 0.61 12.43
N HIS A 55 2.32 1.35 12.68
CA HIS A 55 2.36 2.80 12.45
C HIS A 55 2.19 3.15 10.96
N ASN A 56 2.80 2.36 10.07
CA ASN A 56 2.57 2.52 8.63
C ASN A 56 1.11 2.17 8.26
N ALA A 57 0.55 1.10 8.84
CA ALA A 57 -0.83 0.70 8.61
C ALA A 57 -1.83 1.78 9.07
N ARG A 58 -1.58 2.42 10.22
CA ARG A 58 -2.37 3.55 10.73
C ARG A 58 -2.43 4.68 9.71
N VAL A 59 -1.30 5.06 9.13
CA VAL A 59 -1.23 6.09 8.08
C VAL A 59 -1.99 5.68 6.83
N VAL A 60 -1.85 4.42 6.38
CA VAL A 60 -2.64 3.91 5.23
C VAL A 60 -4.14 4.01 5.49
N CYS A 61 -4.60 3.56 6.66
CA CYS A 61 -6.01 3.61 7.04
C CYS A 61 -6.53 5.05 7.13
N ARG A 62 -5.75 5.95 7.74
CA ARG A 62 -6.07 7.37 7.80
C ARG A 62 -6.15 8.00 6.41
N GLN A 63 -5.19 7.70 5.54
CA GLN A 63 -5.15 8.21 4.16
C GLN A 63 -6.38 7.76 3.35
N MET A 64 -6.91 6.57 3.63
CA MET A 64 -8.13 6.05 3.01
C MET A 64 -9.42 6.56 3.68
N GLY A 65 -9.33 7.45 4.67
CA GLY A 65 -10.48 7.97 5.41
C GLY A 65 -11.14 6.97 6.36
N ARG A 66 -10.40 5.95 6.80
CA ARG A 66 -10.88 4.89 7.71
C ARG A 66 -10.39 5.09 9.14
N GLU A 67 -11.07 4.44 10.08
CA GLU A 67 -10.63 4.30 11.48
C GLU A 67 -9.21 3.71 11.51
N SER A 68 -8.31 4.39 12.22
CA SER A 68 -6.86 4.09 12.16
C SER A 68 -6.27 3.61 13.50
N LEU A 69 -7.03 3.68 14.60
CA LEU A 69 -6.54 3.30 15.93
C LEU A 69 -6.27 1.80 16.07
N ASN A 70 -7.14 0.96 15.47
CA ASN A 70 -7.04 -0.51 15.50
C ASN A 70 -6.51 -1.08 14.17
N SER A 71 -5.57 -0.38 13.54
CA SER A 71 -4.93 -0.85 12.30
C SER A 71 -4.01 -2.04 12.56
N TRP A 72 -4.09 -3.07 11.72
CA TRP A 72 -3.28 -4.27 11.80
C TRP A 72 -2.53 -4.53 10.50
N VAL A 73 -1.34 -5.13 10.61
CA VAL A 73 -0.49 -5.53 9.48
C VAL A 73 -0.15 -7.00 9.54
N SER A 74 -0.09 -7.63 8.37
CA SER A 74 0.52 -8.93 8.17
C SER A 74 1.17 -9.00 6.79
N HIS A 75 1.75 -10.15 6.48
CA HIS A 75 2.44 -10.40 5.23
C HIS A 75 2.05 -11.76 4.68
N GLY A 76 1.93 -11.85 3.36
CA GLY A 76 1.60 -13.12 2.72
C GLY A 76 1.89 -13.15 1.23
N PRO A 77 1.94 -14.35 0.62
CA PRO A 77 2.05 -14.48 -0.82
C PRO A 77 0.75 -14.03 -1.51
N ARG A 78 0.88 -13.43 -2.69
CA ARG A 78 -0.23 -13.17 -3.60
C ARG A 78 -0.40 -14.40 -4.48
N VAL A 79 -1.37 -15.26 -4.15
CA VAL A 79 -1.55 -16.58 -4.82
C VAL A 79 -1.88 -16.45 -6.31
N GLU A 80 -2.38 -15.29 -6.73
CA GLU A 80 -2.65 -14.94 -8.11
C GLU A 80 -1.41 -14.46 -8.90
N PHE A 81 -0.27 -14.25 -8.22
CA PHE A 81 0.97 -13.86 -8.86
C PHE A 81 1.77 -15.08 -9.34
N HIS A 82 2.32 -14.92 -10.55
CA HIS A 82 3.18 -15.86 -11.22
C HIS A 82 4.47 -15.13 -11.65
N PRO A 83 5.52 -15.82 -12.14
CA PRO A 83 6.79 -15.19 -12.51
C PRO A 83 6.69 -13.94 -13.38
N ASN A 84 5.68 -13.86 -14.23
CA ASN A 84 5.49 -12.73 -15.15
C ASN A 84 4.60 -11.61 -14.61
N SER A 85 3.94 -11.77 -13.46
CA SER A 85 2.91 -10.83 -12.96
C SER A 85 3.43 -9.43 -12.68
N LEU A 86 4.70 -9.27 -12.29
CA LEU A 86 5.30 -7.99 -11.92
C LEU A 86 6.26 -7.42 -12.97
N THR A 87 6.38 -8.07 -14.13
CA THR A 87 7.36 -7.70 -15.18
C THR A 87 7.14 -6.31 -15.77
N ARG A 88 5.91 -5.80 -15.71
CA ARG A 88 5.55 -4.46 -16.20
C ARG A 88 5.80 -3.34 -15.20
N ILE A 89 6.18 -3.67 -13.95
CA ILE A 89 6.45 -2.70 -12.89
C ILE A 89 7.94 -2.41 -12.85
N TRP A 90 8.31 -1.17 -13.14
CA TRP A 90 9.72 -0.76 -13.27
C TRP A 90 10.33 -0.25 -11.96
N SER A 91 9.50 0.27 -11.06
CA SER A 91 9.89 0.96 -9.83
C SER A 91 8.85 0.75 -8.73
N TRP A 92 9.35 0.48 -7.52
CA TRP A 92 8.58 0.47 -6.28
C TRP A 92 8.96 1.72 -5.46
N PRO A 93 8.04 2.23 -4.63
CA PRO A 93 8.40 3.24 -3.65
C PRO A 93 9.41 2.66 -2.66
N GLU A 94 10.27 3.52 -2.13
CA GLU A 94 11.19 3.15 -1.07
C GLU A 94 10.42 2.78 0.21
N PRO A 95 10.89 1.80 1.00
CA PRO A 95 10.29 1.49 2.28
C PRO A 95 10.32 2.72 3.20
N VAL A 96 9.22 2.97 3.91
CA VAL A 96 9.07 4.11 4.81
C VAL A 96 8.90 3.67 6.26
N GLN A 97 9.26 4.54 7.19
CA GLN A 97 9.07 4.36 8.63
C GLN A 97 8.19 5.51 9.15
N CYS A 98 6.89 5.26 9.22
CA CYS A 98 5.95 6.24 9.75
C CYS A 98 6.03 6.31 11.29
N THR A 99 5.73 7.48 11.83
CA THR A 99 5.43 7.70 13.26
C THR A 99 3.99 7.28 13.58
N GLY A 100 3.11 7.26 12.58
CA GLY A 100 1.70 6.92 12.72
C GLY A 100 0.79 8.15 12.72
N GLU A 101 1.32 9.37 12.67
CA GLU A 101 0.55 10.62 12.68
C GLU A 101 0.48 11.30 11.30
N GLU A 102 1.20 10.78 10.32
CA GLU A 102 1.23 11.30 8.97
C GLU A 102 -0.14 11.22 8.28
N ALA A 103 -0.45 12.20 7.43
CA ALA A 103 -1.69 12.21 6.67
C ALA A 103 -1.65 11.19 5.53
N ARG A 104 -0.47 10.98 4.92
CA ARG A 104 -0.28 10.11 3.76
C ARG A 104 1.01 9.30 3.91
N LEU A 105 1.04 8.13 3.28
CA LEU A 105 2.20 7.23 3.33
C LEU A 105 3.48 7.86 2.74
N GLU A 106 3.32 8.79 1.79
CA GLU A 106 4.42 9.54 1.18
C GLU A 106 4.99 10.67 2.06
N ASP A 107 4.30 11.02 3.14
CA ASP A 107 4.78 12.00 4.13
C ASP A 107 5.69 11.33 5.18
N CYS A 108 5.75 9.99 5.21
CA CYS A 108 6.60 9.24 6.13
C CYS A 108 8.07 9.27 5.69
N GLU A 109 8.98 9.26 6.66
CA GLU A 109 10.41 9.23 6.36
C GLU A 109 10.82 7.93 5.68
N ILE A 110 11.73 8.04 4.71
CA ILE A 110 12.34 6.87 4.07
C ILE A 110 13.16 6.10 5.10
N ARG A 111 12.98 4.78 5.16
CA ARG A 111 13.67 3.91 6.10
C ARG A 111 15.09 3.59 5.62
N LEU A 112 16.06 4.38 6.06
CA LEU A 112 17.47 4.28 5.63
C LEU A 112 18.26 3.11 6.24
N ASN A 113 17.74 2.43 7.27
CA ASN A 113 18.45 1.33 7.92
C ASN A 113 18.28 0.00 7.16
N GLY A 114 19.35 -0.45 6.50
CA GLY A 114 19.44 -1.77 5.86
C GLY A 114 19.33 -1.78 4.34
N GLN A 115 19.23 -0.62 3.70
CA GLN A 115 19.20 -0.53 2.24
C GLN A 115 20.54 -0.03 1.70
N LEU A 116 21.16 -0.83 0.83
CA LEU A 116 22.42 -0.47 0.17
C LEU A 116 22.20 0.78 -0.69
N TYR A 117 23.03 1.80 -0.47
CA TYR A 117 23.04 3.01 -1.28
C TYR A 117 23.11 2.67 -2.77
N GLY A 118 22.20 3.23 -3.57
CA GLY A 118 22.11 2.98 -5.01
C GLY A 118 21.34 1.72 -5.44
N LYS A 119 20.83 0.91 -4.50
CA LYS A 119 19.99 -0.26 -4.83
C LYS A 119 18.50 0.09 -4.75
N ARG A 120 17.80 -0.04 -5.88
CA ARG A 120 16.34 0.15 -5.98
C ARG A 120 15.61 -0.95 -5.22
N HIS A 121 14.65 -0.57 -4.37
CA HIS A 121 13.70 -1.52 -3.78
C HIS A 121 12.83 -2.16 -4.86
N ARG A 122 12.63 -3.47 -4.79
CA ARG A 122 11.83 -4.24 -5.76
C ARG A 122 11.20 -5.47 -5.11
N CYS A 123 9.97 -5.76 -5.48
CA CYS A 123 9.27 -6.97 -5.09
C CYS A 123 9.32 -8.03 -6.18
N SER A 124 9.57 -9.27 -5.77
CA SER A 124 9.43 -10.45 -6.65
C SER A 124 8.00 -11.01 -6.54
N TRP A 125 7.55 -11.74 -7.55
CA TRP A 125 6.19 -12.31 -7.60
C TRP A 125 5.86 -13.21 -6.40
N ASN A 126 6.86 -13.87 -5.82
CA ASN A 126 6.77 -14.75 -4.65
C ASN A 126 7.16 -14.06 -3.33
N SER A 127 7.27 -12.73 -3.32
CA SER A 127 7.56 -11.96 -2.10
C SER A 127 6.41 -12.05 -1.09
N GLN A 128 6.72 -11.70 0.16
CA GLN A 128 5.72 -11.51 1.20
C GLN A 128 5.18 -10.08 1.07
N PHE A 129 3.95 -9.95 0.56
CA PHE A 129 3.30 -8.67 0.31
C PHE A 129 2.59 -8.19 1.57
N VAL A 130 2.59 -6.87 1.76
CA VAL A 130 1.97 -6.21 2.91
C VAL A 130 0.46 -6.36 2.80
N PHE A 131 -0.16 -6.89 3.85
CA PHE A 131 -1.60 -6.96 4.05
C PHE A 131 -1.97 -6.04 5.21
N VAL A 132 -2.93 -5.15 4.98
CA VAL A 132 -3.41 -4.20 6.00
C VAL A 132 -4.88 -4.49 6.27
N ARG A 133 -5.26 -4.37 7.54
CA ARG A 133 -6.65 -4.27 7.99
C ARG A 133 -6.80 -2.99 8.80
N CYS A 134 -7.77 -2.16 8.43
CA CYS A 134 -8.17 -0.99 9.20
C CYS A 134 -9.17 -1.39 10.28
N GLY A 135 -9.15 -0.64 11.38
CA GLY A 135 -10.04 -0.87 12.51
C GLY A 135 -11.50 -0.63 12.13
N GLN A 136 -12.40 -1.24 12.90
CA GLN A 136 -13.82 -0.89 12.95
C GLN A 136 -14.13 -0.30 14.33
#